data_AF-A0A8T3VC39-F1
#
_entry.id   AF-A0A8T3VC39-F1
#
_cell.length_a   1.000
_cell.length_b   1.000
_cell.length_c   1.000
_cell.angle_alpha   90.00
_cell.angle_beta   90.00
_cell.angle_gamma   90.00
#
_symmetry.space_group_name_H-M   'P 1'
#
loop_
_entity.id
_entity.type
_entity.pdbx_description
1 polymer ?
#
loop_
_entity_poly.entity_id
_entity_poly.type
_entity_poly.pdbx_seq_one_letter_code
_entity_poly.pdbx_strand_id
1 'polypeptide(L)'
;MQNLENQKNYSNEDIDRLNNLINSQNDEIEQLTYKLNDLRRLLYNQLSDIKEISNDNKSINEEIEFLKNENVKLNDSVSEEFELLKNENIKLNDSVSEEFELLKNENAQLNDSVSEEFELLRNENKELRAQFKENDELNQKILDSYKENFKFIFYCYDLQPKPLLKNIWDICQEVLDFVVNVCEKYDITYWLEAGSLLGAMRHEGFLPWDDDIDMSMMRSDYHRFQEVFDIELKNHNLEKKIKWRRLKHKKNVLYFLQISYAGFAILDIFPYDYVANPQENMEELYFAEKSKFKSNIKNGKSYSEALEELYENLDLSLEKQDYVVSGVERSVRGRFYLQNTDKMFPPSKVTFRGKEYCGLKDNDLHLTKQYGDWRELPKVLDRHNRIYKLRERPEINEFLVEKVNILHEINEKFNE
;
A
#
# COMPACT_ATOMS: atom_id res chain seq x y z
N MET A 1 102.50 91.28 124.76
CA MET A 1 102.27 90.49 125.99
C MET A 1 102.76 89.10 125.68
N GLN A 2 104.02 88.80 126.03
CA GLN A 2 104.78 87.64 125.56
C GLN A 2 104.92 86.54 126.64
N ASN A 3 104.97 85.28 126.22
CA ASN A 3 105.16 84.02 126.99
C ASN A 3 105.41 82.90 125.94
N LEU A 4 106.13 81.77 126.12
CA LEU A 4 106.82 81.13 127.27
C LEU A 4 107.82 80.04 126.75
N GLU A 5 108.61 79.42 127.65
CA GLU A 5 109.63 78.36 127.38
C GLU A 5 109.50 77.18 128.41
N ASN A 6 110.24 76.06 128.41
CA ASN A 6 111.47 75.59 127.72
C ASN A 6 111.45 74.03 127.48
N GLN A 7 112.60 73.36 127.29
CA GLN A 7 112.77 72.02 126.63
C GLN A 7 112.99 70.75 127.51
N LYS A 8 112.79 69.55 126.92
CA LYS A 8 113.39 68.20 127.25
C LYS A 8 113.26 67.17 126.07
N ASN A 9 113.93 65.99 126.13
CA ASN A 9 114.38 65.13 124.99
C ASN A 9 113.87 63.63 124.94
N TYR A 10 114.32 62.85 123.91
CA TYR A 10 114.32 61.36 123.66
C TYR A 10 113.24 60.79 122.69
N SER A 11 113.35 59.67 121.90
CA SER A 11 114.44 58.70 121.50
C SER A 11 114.11 57.98 120.13
N ASN A 12 114.89 56.97 119.64
CA ASN A 12 114.79 56.40 118.26
C ASN A 12 114.38 54.91 118.03
N GLU A 13 114.67 53.94 118.90
CA GLU A 13 114.67 52.49 118.51
C GLU A 13 113.28 51.89 118.18
N ASP A 14 112.21 52.48 118.73
CA ASP A 14 110.82 52.06 118.47
C ASP A 14 110.33 52.40 117.05
N ILE A 15 111.00 53.33 116.35
CA ILE A 15 110.57 53.84 115.04
C ILE A 15 110.78 52.77 113.94
N ASP A 16 111.89 52.03 113.97
CA ASP A 16 112.28 51.14 112.87
C ASP A 16 111.47 49.84 112.78
N ARG A 17 110.96 49.32 113.91
CA ARG A 17 110.04 48.17 113.89
C ARG A 17 108.67 48.51 113.30
N LEU A 18 108.17 49.71 113.57
CA LEU A 18 106.91 50.21 113.04
C LEU A 18 106.96 50.35 111.52
N ASN A 19 108.03 50.93 110.99
CA ASN A 19 108.22 51.13 109.54
C ASN A 19 108.14 49.82 108.74
N ASN A 20 108.74 48.73 109.21
CA ASN A 20 108.73 47.45 108.48
C ASN A 20 107.35 46.76 108.46
N LEU A 21 106.56 46.87 109.53
CA LEU A 21 105.19 46.33 109.55
C LEU A 21 104.26 47.13 108.65
N ILE A 22 104.38 48.47 108.68
CA ILE A 22 103.63 49.39 107.81
C ILE A 22 103.87 49.06 106.33
N ASN A 23 105.12 48.85 105.92
CA ASN A 23 105.45 48.55 104.52
C ASN A 23 104.82 47.23 104.05
N SER A 24 104.89 46.15 104.84
CA SER A 24 104.26 44.87 104.49
C SER A 24 102.72 44.97 104.36
N GLN A 25 102.07 45.72 105.26
CA GLN A 25 100.63 45.94 105.18
C GLN A 25 100.23 46.84 104.01
N ASN A 26 101.06 47.80 103.62
CA ASN A 26 100.83 48.63 102.43
C ASN A 26 100.85 47.77 101.14
N ASP A 27 101.81 46.85 100.98
CA ASP A 27 101.87 45.95 99.81
C ASP A 27 100.61 45.07 99.69
N GLU A 28 100.10 44.54 100.80
CA GLU A 28 98.88 43.70 100.80
C GLU A 28 97.61 44.54 100.52
N ILE A 29 97.53 45.76 101.06
CA ILE A 29 96.49 46.74 100.75
C ILE A 29 96.52 47.12 99.26
N GLU A 30 97.70 47.29 98.66
CA GLU A 30 97.84 47.64 97.24
C GLU A 30 97.36 46.49 96.32
N GLN A 31 97.72 45.22 96.64
CA GLN A 31 97.21 44.06 95.89
C GLN A 31 95.69 43.87 96.00
N LEU A 32 95.11 44.08 97.19
CA LEU A 32 93.66 44.02 97.39
C LEU A 32 92.95 45.18 96.66
N THR A 33 93.55 46.37 96.67
CA THR A 33 93.07 47.53 95.90
C THR A 33 93.06 47.25 94.40
N TYR A 34 94.10 46.57 93.88
CA TYR A 34 94.15 46.16 92.48
C TYR A 34 93.03 45.18 92.12
N LYS A 35 92.84 44.11 92.90
CA LYS A 35 91.75 43.13 92.68
C LYS A 35 90.36 43.76 92.81
N LEU A 36 90.18 44.68 93.75
CA LEU A 36 88.91 45.40 93.94
C LEU A 36 88.60 46.28 92.73
N ASN A 37 89.60 46.98 92.18
CA ASN A 37 89.44 47.78 90.96
C ASN A 37 89.12 46.91 89.73
N ASP A 38 89.72 45.73 89.61
CA ASP A 38 89.48 44.82 88.47
C ASP A 38 88.09 44.16 88.54
N LEU A 39 87.65 43.76 89.75
CA LEU A 39 86.25 43.33 89.99
C LEU A 39 85.25 44.46 89.74
N ARG A 40 85.57 45.69 90.14
CA ARG A 40 84.74 46.88 89.89
C ARG A 40 84.63 47.16 88.39
N ARG A 41 85.70 46.92 87.63
CA ARG A 41 85.71 47.03 86.16
C ARG A 41 84.86 45.94 85.50
N LEU A 42 84.99 44.68 85.93
CA LEU A 42 84.14 43.58 85.47
C LEU A 42 82.65 43.84 85.73
N LEU A 43 82.30 44.29 86.93
CA LEU A 43 80.93 44.65 87.28
C LEU A 43 80.40 45.83 86.45
N TYR A 44 81.27 46.81 86.14
CA TYR A 44 80.90 47.94 85.28
C TYR A 44 80.61 47.49 83.84
N ASN A 45 81.39 46.54 83.31
CA ASN A 45 81.14 45.94 82.00
C ASN A 45 79.82 45.16 82.00
N GLN A 46 79.58 44.26 82.95
CA GLN A 46 78.31 43.52 83.05
C GLN A 46 77.09 44.43 83.20
N LEU A 47 77.22 45.54 83.94
CA LEU A 47 76.18 46.58 84.03
C LEU A 47 76.01 47.38 82.73
N SER A 48 77.02 47.42 81.86
CA SER A 48 76.91 47.94 80.49
C SER A 48 76.14 46.96 79.61
N ASP A 49 76.55 45.69 79.59
CA ASP A 49 75.93 44.61 78.80
C ASP A 49 74.44 44.44 79.15
N ILE A 50 74.08 44.49 80.44
CA ILE A 50 72.68 44.43 80.89
C ILE A 50 71.87 45.66 80.46
N LYS A 51 72.49 46.85 80.38
CA LYS A 51 71.82 48.06 79.85
C LYS A 51 71.62 47.96 78.34
N GLU A 52 72.58 47.40 77.61
CA GLU A 52 72.50 47.15 76.18
C GLU A 52 71.36 46.15 75.88
N ILE A 53 71.34 44.99 76.55
CA ILE A 53 70.24 44.01 76.46
C ILE A 53 68.89 44.63 76.88
N SER A 54 68.85 45.54 77.86
CA SER A 54 67.62 46.23 78.25
C SER A 54 67.14 47.24 77.19
N ASN A 55 68.04 47.86 76.44
CA ASN A 55 67.70 48.74 75.32
C ASN A 55 67.23 47.92 74.12
N ASP A 56 67.88 46.79 73.81
CA ASP A 56 67.50 45.88 72.74
C ASP A 56 66.11 45.29 73.00
N ASN A 57 65.83 44.83 74.22
CA ASN A 57 64.48 44.37 74.60
C ASN A 57 63.44 45.49 74.49
N LYS A 58 63.80 46.76 74.74
CA LYS A 58 62.90 47.88 74.52
C LYS A 58 62.62 48.08 73.03
N SER A 59 63.65 48.04 72.18
CA SER A 59 63.53 48.11 70.72
C SER A 59 62.69 46.97 70.14
N ILE A 60 62.90 45.73 70.60
CA ILE A 60 62.15 44.54 70.16
C ILE A 60 60.67 44.65 70.57
N ASN A 61 60.36 45.18 71.77
CA ASN A 61 58.98 45.40 72.17
C ASN A 61 58.31 46.50 71.33
N GLU A 62 59.02 47.59 71.01
CA GLU A 62 58.56 48.63 70.08
C GLU A 62 58.30 48.08 68.66
N GLU A 63 59.15 47.16 68.18
CA GLU A 63 58.97 46.46 66.90
C GLU A 63 57.79 45.46 66.92
N ILE A 64 57.60 44.71 68.01
CA ILE A 64 56.44 43.83 68.20
C ILE A 64 55.14 44.63 68.25
N GLU A 65 55.14 45.80 68.90
CA GLU A 65 53.98 46.69 68.95
C GLU A 65 53.68 47.32 67.59
N PHE A 66 54.71 47.69 66.83
CA PHE A 66 54.59 48.09 65.42
C PHE A 66 53.96 46.98 64.57
N LEU A 67 54.51 45.75 64.61
CA LEU A 67 54.01 44.61 63.83
C LEU A 67 52.58 44.19 64.22
N LYS A 68 52.18 44.35 65.49
CA LYS A 68 50.78 44.16 65.92
C LYS A 68 49.86 45.20 65.28
N ASN A 69 50.26 46.47 65.31
CA ASN A 69 49.49 47.56 64.69
C ASN A 69 49.42 47.40 63.16
N GLU A 70 50.46 46.87 62.53
CA GLU A 70 50.47 46.55 61.10
C GLU A 70 49.55 45.36 60.77
N ASN A 71 49.58 44.27 61.56
CA ASN A 71 48.66 43.14 61.38
C ASN A 71 47.18 43.53 61.58
N VAL A 72 46.87 44.42 62.53
CA VAL A 72 45.50 44.95 62.70
C VAL A 72 45.06 45.68 61.43
N LYS A 73 45.86 46.64 60.94
CA LYS A 73 45.57 47.36 59.68
C LYS A 73 45.40 46.42 58.48
N LEU A 74 46.23 45.38 58.39
CA LEU A 74 46.19 44.42 57.29
C LEU A 74 44.94 43.53 57.37
N ASN A 75 44.53 43.12 58.57
CA ASN A 75 43.29 42.37 58.79
C ASN A 75 42.04 43.23 58.55
N ASP A 76 42.06 44.51 58.94
CA ASP A 76 40.99 45.47 58.64
C ASP A 76 40.87 45.66 57.12
N SER A 77 41.99 45.87 56.41
CA SER A 77 42.04 45.99 54.94
C SER A 77 41.51 44.74 54.23
N VAL A 78 41.87 43.53 54.70
CA VAL A 78 41.37 42.27 54.13
C VAL A 78 39.88 42.08 54.43
N SER A 79 39.40 42.54 55.60
CA SER A 79 37.97 42.52 55.93
C SER A 79 37.15 43.47 55.06
N GLU A 80 37.69 44.66 54.74
CA GLU A 80 37.07 45.60 53.80
C GLU A 80 37.03 45.01 52.38
N GLU A 81 38.14 44.43 51.89
CA GLU A 81 38.21 43.80 50.58
C GLU A 81 37.27 42.58 50.46
N PHE A 82 37.14 41.77 51.53
CA PHE A 82 36.22 40.65 51.57
C PHE A 82 34.74 41.08 51.50
N GLU A 83 34.35 42.12 52.25
CA GLU A 83 32.98 42.67 52.17
C GLU A 83 32.73 43.36 50.82
N LEU A 84 33.73 43.99 50.19
CA LEU A 84 33.62 44.48 48.81
C LEU A 84 33.34 43.34 47.81
N LEU A 85 34.18 42.30 47.81
CA LEU A 85 34.02 41.12 46.93
C LEU A 85 32.68 40.41 47.15
N LYS A 86 32.23 40.29 48.40
CA LYS A 86 30.93 39.73 48.76
C LYS A 86 29.77 40.57 48.20
N ASN A 87 29.86 41.89 48.28
CA ASN A 87 28.86 42.79 47.70
C ASN A 87 28.89 42.76 46.15
N GLU A 88 30.05 42.60 45.52
CA GLU A 88 30.14 42.38 44.07
C GLU A 88 29.52 41.05 43.66
N ASN A 89 29.75 39.97 44.42
CA ASN A 89 29.21 38.65 44.13
C ASN A 89 27.68 38.60 44.27
N ILE A 90 27.11 39.33 45.24
CA ILE A 90 25.65 39.54 45.36
C ILE A 90 25.12 40.25 44.10
N LYS A 91 25.70 41.39 43.71
CA LYS A 91 25.29 42.13 42.50
C LYS A 91 25.39 41.28 41.23
N LEU A 92 26.44 40.47 41.11
CA LEU A 92 26.64 39.56 39.99
C LEU A 92 25.54 38.49 39.95
N ASN A 93 25.23 37.89 41.10
CA ASN A 93 24.19 36.87 41.21
C ASN A 93 22.78 37.43 40.94
N ASP A 94 22.49 38.64 41.42
CA ASP A 94 21.24 39.36 41.12
C ASP A 94 21.14 39.64 39.60
N SER A 95 22.19 40.17 38.98
CA SER A 95 22.25 40.42 37.53
C SER A 95 22.08 39.15 36.69
N VAL A 96 22.70 38.03 37.10
CA VAL A 96 22.55 36.73 36.42
C VAL A 96 21.13 36.18 36.61
N SER A 97 20.50 36.40 37.78
CA SER A 97 19.12 36.00 38.02
C SER A 97 18.12 36.82 37.19
N GLU A 98 18.37 38.12 37.01
CA GLU A 98 17.57 38.97 36.10
C GLU A 98 17.70 38.50 34.65
N GLU A 99 18.92 38.29 34.16
CA GLU A 99 19.18 37.81 32.79
C GLU A 99 18.59 36.42 32.54
N PHE A 100 18.62 35.51 33.54
CA PHE A 100 18.01 34.19 33.45
C PHE A 100 16.48 34.24 33.35
N GLU A 101 15.80 35.07 34.14
CA GLU A 101 14.35 35.26 34.01
C GLU A 101 13.97 35.96 32.69
N LEU A 102 14.83 36.86 32.18
CA LEU A 102 14.66 37.48 30.87
C LEU A 102 14.72 36.44 29.74
N LEU A 103 15.79 35.63 29.69
CA LEU A 103 15.95 34.51 28.76
C LEU A 103 14.83 33.47 28.87
N LYS A 104 14.32 33.21 30.08
CA LYS A 104 13.20 32.29 30.32
C LYS A 104 11.88 32.83 29.77
N ASN A 105 11.64 34.13 29.87
CA ASN A 105 10.49 34.80 29.25
C ASN A 105 10.61 34.85 27.72
N GLU A 106 11.79 35.12 27.17
CA GLU A 106 12.04 35.06 25.72
C GLU A 106 11.83 33.64 25.17
N ASN A 107 12.32 32.60 25.86
CA ASN A 107 12.06 31.21 25.49
C ASN A 107 10.57 30.84 25.56
N ALA A 108 9.81 31.39 26.51
CA ALA A 108 8.36 31.17 26.55
C ALA A 108 7.67 31.80 25.33
N GLN A 109 7.98 33.06 25.02
CA GLN A 109 7.44 33.76 23.83
C GLN A 109 7.82 33.07 22.52
N LEU A 110 9.05 32.57 22.40
CA LEU A 110 9.51 31.77 21.26
C LEU A 110 8.72 30.47 21.12
N ASN A 111 8.48 29.74 22.22
CA ASN A 111 7.69 28.50 22.18
C ASN A 111 6.22 28.75 21.81
N ASP A 112 5.62 29.85 22.29
CA ASP A 112 4.26 30.25 21.92
C ASP A 112 4.18 30.61 20.42
N SER A 113 5.09 31.45 19.93
CA SER A 113 5.19 31.84 18.51
C SER A 113 5.41 30.63 17.59
N VAL A 114 6.28 29.70 17.98
CA VAL A 114 6.54 28.46 17.23
C VAL A 114 5.30 27.55 17.25
N SER A 115 4.55 27.52 18.34
CA SER A 115 3.31 26.73 18.44
C SER A 115 2.19 27.29 17.55
N GLU A 116 2.06 28.62 17.47
CA GLU A 116 1.14 29.28 16.53
C GLU A 116 1.52 28.99 15.06
N GLU A 117 2.80 29.09 14.71
CA GLU A 117 3.30 28.78 13.37
C GLU A 117 3.09 27.29 13.01
N PHE A 118 3.28 26.37 13.96
CA PHE A 118 2.99 24.95 13.78
C PHE A 118 1.50 24.67 13.50
N GLU A 119 0.57 25.33 14.21
CA GLU A 119 -0.87 25.16 13.93
C GLU A 119 -1.29 25.84 12.62
N LEU A 120 -0.67 26.95 12.22
CA LEU A 120 -0.84 27.52 10.87
C LEU A 120 -0.42 26.52 9.79
N LEU A 121 0.83 26.03 9.85
CA LEU A 121 1.36 25.03 8.91
C LEU A 121 0.53 23.73 8.90
N ARG A 122 -0.03 23.34 10.04
CA ARG A 122 -0.93 22.17 10.16
C ARG A 122 -2.25 22.38 9.43
N ASN A 123 -2.81 23.58 9.51
CA ASN A 123 -4.04 23.94 8.80
C ASN A 123 -3.80 24.07 7.29
N GLU A 124 -2.71 24.70 6.85
CA GLU A 124 -2.31 24.74 5.44
C GLU A 124 -2.11 23.32 4.87
N ASN A 125 -1.41 22.44 5.60
CA ASN A 125 -1.25 21.03 5.20
C ASN A 125 -2.59 20.29 5.09
N LYS A 126 -3.57 20.62 5.94
CA LYS A 126 -4.91 20.03 5.89
C LYS A 126 -5.69 20.52 4.66
N GLU A 127 -5.56 21.80 4.31
CA GLU A 127 -6.18 22.37 3.12
C GLU A 127 -5.54 21.84 1.82
N LEU A 128 -4.21 21.79 1.75
CA LEU A 128 -3.47 21.17 0.64
C LEU A 128 -3.91 19.71 0.43
N ARG A 129 -4.08 18.92 1.50
CA ARG A 129 -4.59 17.54 1.40
C ARG A 129 -6.02 17.47 0.85
N ALA A 130 -6.87 18.44 1.15
CA ALA A 130 -8.21 18.52 0.58
C ALA A 130 -8.16 18.84 -0.92
N GLN A 131 -7.33 19.81 -1.31
CA GLN A 131 -7.07 20.17 -2.71
C GLN A 131 -6.46 18.99 -3.51
N PHE A 132 -5.54 18.22 -2.93
CA PHE A 132 -5.02 17.00 -3.54
C PHE A 132 -6.12 15.96 -3.76
N LYS A 133 -7.02 15.75 -2.80
CA LYS A 133 -8.15 14.82 -2.94
C LYS A 133 -9.12 15.28 -4.05
N GLU A 134 -9.42 16.57 -4.12
CA GLU A 134 -10.27 17.14 -5.18
C GLU A 134 -9.61 17.01 -6.56
N ASN A 135 -8.30 17.25 -6.66
CA ASN A 135 -7.52 17.01 -7.87
C ASN A 135 -7.49 15.52 -8.25
N ASP A 136 -7.40 14.58 -7.31
CA ASP A 136 -7.48 13.14 -7.60
C ASP A 136 -8.88 12.75 -8.12
N GLU A 137 -9.95 13.29 -7.53
CA GLU A 137 -11.33 13.10 -8.02
C GLU A 137 -11.55 13.72 -9.41
N LEU A 138 -10.93 14.87 -9.70
CA LEU A 138 -10.93 15.49 -11.02
C LEU A 138 -10.11 14.69 -12.03
N ASN A 139 -8.91 14.25 -11.66
CA ASN A 139 -8.05 13.37 -12.46
C ASN A 139 -8.76 12.06 -12.79
N GLN A 140 -9.50 11.48 -11.84
CA GLN A 140 -10.30 10.28 -12.07
C GLN A 140 -11.42 10.54 -13.07
N LYS A 141 -12.17 11.65 -12.95
CA LYS A 141 -13.18 12.07 -13.94
C LYS A 141 -12.58 12.29 -15.33
N ILE A 142 -11.39 12.89 -15.41
CA ILE A 142 -10.64 13.08 -16.66
C ILE A 142 -10.21 11.73 -17.24
N LEU A 143 -9.72 10.81 -16.41
CA LEU A 143 -9.36 9.44 -16.80
C LEU A 143 -10.56 8.67 -17.32
N ASP A 144 -11.72 8.80 -16.69
CA ASP A 144 -12.95 8.15 -17.13
C ASP A 144 -13.50 8.79 -18.41
N SER A 145 -13.42 10.12 -18.56
CA SER A 145 -13.69 10.80 -19.84
C SER A 145 -12.73 10.34 -20.94
N TYR A 146 -11.44 10.16 -20.67
CA TYR A 146 -10.50 9.56 -21.62
C TYR A 146 -10.86 8.11 -21.93
N LYS A 147 -11.30 7.30 -20.97
CA LYS A 147 -11.77 5.93 -21.24
C LYS A 147 -13.03 5.92 -22.11
N GLU A 148 -13.99 6.81 -21.88
CA GLU A 148 -15.17 6.94 -22.75
C GLU A 148 -14.79 7.45 -24.14
N ASN A 149 -13.87 8.41 -24.25
CA ASN A 149 -13.33 8.85 -25.55
C ASN A 149 -12.54 7.73 -26.24
N PHE A 150 -11.78 6.91 -25.51
CA PHE A 150 -11.09 5.74 -26.07
C PHE A 150 -12.09 4.66 -26.48
N LYS A 151 -13.15 4.39 -25.71
CA LYS A 151 -14.24 3.51 -26.12
C LYS A 151 -14.91 4.04 -27.39
N PHE A 152 -15.21 5.34 -27.46
CA PHE A 152 -15.81 5.98 -28.62
C PHE A 152 -14.88 5.94 -29.84
N ILE A 153 -13.56 6.11 -29.66
CA ILE A 153 -12.57 5.88 -30.70
C ILE A 153 -12.55 4.41 -31.12
N PHE A 154 -12.57 3.44 -30.21
CA PHE A 154 -12.71 2.01 -30.54
C PHE A 154 -14.06 1.65 -31.20
N TYR A 155 -15.10 2.46 -30.97
CA TYR A 155 -16.43 2.32 -31.55
C TYR A 155 -16.53 2.95 -32.95
N CYS A 156 -15.79 4.04 -33.19
CA CYS A 156 -15.79 4.80 -34.45
C CYS A 156 -14.61 4.46 -35.39
N TYR A 157 -13.54 3.85 -34.87
CA TYR A 157 -12.38 3.34 -35.61
C TYR A 157 -12.32 1.81 -35.56
N ASP A 158 -13.47 1.20 -35.83
CA ASP A 158 -13.55 -0.13 -36.40
C ASP A 158 -12.88 -1.25 -35.57
N LEU A 159 -13.73 -2.05 -34.92
CA LEU A 159 -13.43 -3.46 -34.73
C LEU A 159 -13.48 -4.18 -36.09
N GLN A 160 -12.67 -3.75 -37.08
CA GLN A 160 -12.51 -4.47 -38.34
C GLN A 160 -12.06 -5.89 -37.98
N PRO A 161 -12.86 -6.91 -38.33
CA PRO A 161 -12.40 -8.28 -38.17
C PRO A 161 -11.13 -8.39 -39.00
N LYS A 162 -10.01 -8.76 -38.36
CA LYS A 162 -8.77 -9.04 -39.11
C LYS A 162 -9.11 -9.97 -40.28
N PRO A 163 -8.47 -9.89 -41.45
CA PRO A 163 -8.93 -10.61 -42.66
C PRO A 163 -9.31 -12.08 -42.42
N LEU A 164 -8.52 -12.80 -41.60
CA LEU A 164 -8.83 -14.16 -41.16
C LEU A 164 -10.16 -14.31 -40.39
N LEU A 165 -10.50 -13.39 -39.47
CA LEU A 165 -11.78 -13.41 -38.76
C LEU A 165 -12.95 -13.14 -39.71
N LYS A 166 -12.79 -12.23 -40.68
CA LYS A 166 -13.80 -12.02 -41.71
C LYS A 166 -14.04 -13.31 -42.52
N ASN A 167 -12.96 -13.96 -42.95
CA ASN A 167 -13.04 -15.25 -43.65
C ASN A 167 -13.67 -16.36 -42.77
N ILE A 168 -13.48 -16.33 -41.44
CA ILE A 168 -14.16 -17.22 -40.49
C ILE A 168 -15.66 -16.90 -40.41
N TRP A 169 -16.05 -15.63 -40.37
CA TRP A 169 -17.45 -15.22 -40.42
C TRP A 169 -18.12 -15.59 -41.74
N ASP A 170 -17.40 -15.53 -42.86
CA ASP A 170 -17.91 -15.94 -44.17
C ASP A 170 -18.18 -17.46 -44.22
N ILE A 171 -17.27 -18.29 -43.69
CA ILE A 171 -17.52 -19.75 -43.63
C ILE A 171 -18.56 -20.13 -42.57
N CYS A 172 -18.66 -19.40 -41.45
CA CYS A 172 -19.74 -19.59 -40.46
C CYS A 172 -21.10 -19.14 -41.01
N GLN A 173 -21.15 -18.10 -41.83
CA GLN A 173 -22.35 -17.62 -42.52
C GLN A 173 -22.90 -18.69 -43.46
N GLU A 174 -22.06 -19.29 -44.31
CA GLU A 174 -22.50 -20.35 -45.22
C GLU A 174 -22.93 -21.64 -44.49
N VAL A 175 -22.36 -21.93 -43.30
CA VAL A 175 -22.83 -23.04 -42.44
C VAL A 175 -24.18 -22.72 -41.80
N LEU A 176 -24.40 -21.48 -41.36
CA LEU A 176 -25.70 -21.04 -40.86
C LEU A 176 -26.75 -21.16 -41.97
N ASP A 177 -26.47 -20.65 -43.17
CA ASP A 177 -27.39 -20.70 -44.31
C ASP A 177 -27.75 -22.14 -44.69
N PHE A 178 -26.76 -23.05 -44.72
CA PHE A 178 -27.03 -24.48 -44.97
C PHE A 178 -27.95 -25.11 -43.91
N VAL A 179 -27.69 -24.84 -42.62
CA VAL A 179 -28.51 -25.36 -41.52
C VAL A 179 -29.92 -24.78 -41.55
N VAL A 180 -30.07 -23.50 -41.90
CA VAL A 180 -31.36 -22.82 -42.03
C VAL A 180 -32.17 -23.38 -43.20
N ASN A 181 -31.54 -23.60 -44.35
CA ASN A 181 -32.16 -24.25 -45.50
C ASN A 181 -32.71 -25.65 -45.15
N VAL A 182 -31.96 -26.45 -44.38
CA VAL A 182 -32.46 -27.73 -43.83
C VAL A 182 -33.66 -27.49 -42.89
N CYS A 183 -33.60 -26.50 -42.00
CA CYS A 183 -34.69 -26.22 -41.09
C CYS A 183 -35.98 -25.81 -41.81
N GLU A 184 -35.89 -24.94 -42.82
CA GLU A 184 -37.05 -24.49 -43.61
C GLU A 184 -37.64 -25.62 -44.46
N LYS A 185 -36.80 -26.46 -45.09
CA LYS A 185 -37.26 -27.63 -45.88
C LYS A 185 -38.06 -28.66 -45.07
N TYR A 186 -37.76 -28.79 -43.78
CA TYR A 186 -38.38 -29.77 -42.89
C TYR A 186 -39.35 -29.16 -41.87
N ASP A 187 -39.68 -27.87 -41.96
CA ASP A 187 -40.54 -27.15 -41.01
C ASP A 187 -40.08 -27.35 -39.55
N ILE A 188 -38.81 -27.01 -39.29
CA ILE A 188 -38.13 -27.12 -37.99
C ILE A 188 -37.94 -25.70 -37.46
N THR A 189 -38.54 -25.38 -36.31
CA THR A 189 -38.41 -24.06 -35.71
C THR A 189 -37.10 -23.91 -34.96
N TYR A 190 -36.29 -22.96 -35.40
CA TYR A 190 -35.05 -22.53 -34.74
C TYR A 190 -35.12 -21.04 -34.39
N TRP A 191 -34.16 -20.57 -33.59
CA TRP A 191 -33.82 -19.15 -33.44
C TRP A 191 -32.32 -18.96 -33.24
N LEU A 192 -31.78 -17.81 -33.65
CA LEU A 192 -30.43 -17.40 -33.22
C LEU A 192 -30.41 -17.23 -31.71
N GLU A 193 -29.35 -17.68 -31.05
CA GLU A 193 -29.21 -17.70 -29.59
C GLU A 193 -27.95 -16.94 -29.16
N ALA A 194 -27.83 -16.63 -27.87
CA ALA A 194 -26.61 -16.15 -27.22
C ALA A 194 -25.77 -15.13 -28.01
N GLY A 195 -24.53 -15.46 -28.39
CA GLY A 195 -23.61 -14.53 -29.05
C GLY A 195 -24.12 -14.06 -30.41
N SER A 196 -24.74 -14.97 -31.18
CA SER A 196 -25.29 -14.68 -32.50
C SER A 196 -26.54 -13.81 -32.47
N LEU A 197 -27.45 -14.04 -31.51
CA LEU A 197 -28.62 -13.17 -31.35
C LEU A 197 -28.22 -11.77 -30.88
N LEU A 198 -27.27 -11.68 -29.94
CA LEU A 198 -26.72 -10.40 -29.48
C LEU A 198 -25.99 -9.67 -30.62
N GLY A 199 -25.30 -10.41 -31.48
CA GLY A 199 -24.71 -9.92 -32.71
C GLY A 199 -25.75 -9.33 -33.66
N ALA A 200 -26.78 -10.10 -34.03
CA ALA A 200 -27.89 -9.64 -34.88
C ALA A 200 -28.50 -8.34 -34.35
N MET A 201 -28.87 -8.32 -33.07
CA MET A 201 -29.60 -7.21 -32.45
C MET A 201 -28.77 -5.94 -32.18
N ARG A 202 -27.43 -6.02 -32.19
CA ARG A 202 -26.53 -4.90 -31.82
C ARG A 202 -25.53 -4.48 -32.89
N HIS A 203 -25.16 -5.39 -33.79
CA HIS A 203 -24.15 -5.20 -34.84
C HIS A 203 -24.63 -5.63 -36.22
N GLU A 204 -25.92 -6.02 -36.36
CA GLU A 204 -26.51 -6.53 -37.61
C GLU A 204 -25.71 -7.70 -38.22
N GLY A 205 -25.05 -8.51 -37.38
CA GLY A 205 -24.08 -9.53 -37.81
C GLY A 205 -23.29 -10.11 -36.64
N PHE A 206 -22.08 -10.63 -36.89
CA PHE A 206 -21.25 -11.20 -35.82
C PHE A 206 -20.81 -10.15 -34.79
N LEU A 207 -20.64 -10.58 -33.55
CA LEU A 207 -19.90 -9.81 -32.56
C LEU A 207 -18.43 -9.69 -32.99
N PRO A 208 -17.79 -8.49 -32.96
CA PRO A 208 -16.48 -8.29 -33.60
C PRO A 208 -15.26 -9.04 -33.01
N TRP A 209 -15.47 -9.84 -31.97
CA TRP A 209 -14.46 -10.65 -31.28
C TRP A 209 -14.82 -12.15 -31.22
N ASP A 210 -15.92 -12.53 -31.86
CA ASP A 210 -16.60 -13.82 -31.75
C ASP A 210 -16.36 -14.70 -32.98
N ASP A 211 -16.39 -16.03 -32.81
CA ASP A 211 -15.84 -16.99 -33.78
C ASP A 211 -16.70 -18.21 -34.13
N ASP A 212 -17.87 -18.35 -33.51
CA ASP A 212 -18.87 -19.37 -33.79
C ASP A 212 -20.27 -18.78 -34.02
N ILE A 213 -21.24 -19.66 -34.34
CA ILE A 213 -22.67 -19.36 -34.36
C ILE A 213 -23.35 -20.14 -33.24
N ASP A 214 -24.23 -19.48 -32.50
CA ASP A 214 -25.15 -20.07 -31.52
C ASP A 214 -26.59 -20.05 -32.07
N MET A 215 -27.27 -21.19 -32.06
CA MET A 215 -28.72 -21.26 -32.28
C MET A 215 -29.42 -22.25 -31.34
N SER A 216 -30.75 -22.19 -31.31
CA SER A 216 -31.57 -23.04 -30.47
C SER A 216 -32.85 -23.49 -31.16
N MET A 217 -33.40 -24.59 -30.64
CA MET A 217 -34.60 -25.27 -31.12
C MET A 217 -35.35 -25.85 -29.90
N MET A 218 -36.66 -26.08 -30.00
CA MET A 218 -37.36 -26.91 -29.03
C MET A 218 -36.92 -28.38 -29.17
N ARG A 219 -36.99 -29.18 -28.10
CA ARG A 219 -36.48 -30.57 -28.07
C ARG A 219 -37.03 -31.45 -29.19
N SER A 220 -38.32 -31.34 -29.50
CA SER A 220 -38.98 -32.08 -30.59
C SER A 220 -38.34 -31.75 -31.94
N ASP A 221 -38.18 -30.46 -32.26
CA ASP A 221 -37.53 -29.97 -33.47
C ASP A 221 -36.03 -30.28 -33.51
N TYR A 222 -35.34 -30.20 -32.37
CA TYR A 222 -33.95 -30.65 -32.23
C TYR A 222 -33.81 -32.12 -32.61
N HIS A 223 -34.70 -33.01 -32.13
CA HIS A 223 -34.70 -34.42 -32.50
C HIS A 223 -35.00 -34.65 -33.99
N ARG A 224 -36.03 -33.98 -34.54
CA ARG A 224 -36.33 -34.02 -35.99
C ARG A 224 -35.14 -33.58 -36.83
N PHE A 225 -34.44 -32.52 -36.42
CA PHE A 225 -33.22 -32.05 -37.06
C PHE A 225 -32.13 -33.13 -37.09
N GLN A 226 -31.94 -33.86 -35.98
CA GLN A 226 -30.96 -34.96 -35.92
C GLN A 226 -31.25 -36.08 -36.93
N GLU A 227 -32.52 -36.35 -37.23
CA GLU A 227 -32.93 -37.40 -38.16
C GLU A 227 -32.71 -37.00 -39.63
N VAL A 228 -33.00 -35.73 -39.97
CA VAL A 228 -32.95 -35.24 -41.36
C VAL A 228 -31.58 -34.70 -41.77
N PHE A 229 -30.77 -34.19 -40.84
CA PHE A 229 -29.49 -33.55 -41.20
C PHE A 229 -28.51 -34.54 -41.83
N ASP A 230 -28.47 -35.80 -41.38
CA ASP A 230 -27.66 -36.87 -41.98
C ASP A 230 -28.16 -37.31 -43.37
N ILE A 231 -29.38 -36.96 -43.76
CA ILE A 231 -29.93 -37.19 -45.11
C ILE A 231 -29.46 -36.06 -46.02
N GLU A 232 -29.63 -34.82 -45.59
CA GLU A 232 -29.24 -33.62 -46.35
C GLU A 232 -27.73 -33.51 -46.56
N LEU A 233 -26.93 -33.88 -45.55
CA LEU A 233 -25.48 -34.00 -45.72
C LEU A 233 -25.09 -34.97 -46.85
N LYS A 234 -25.84 -36.06 -47.07
CA LYS A 234 -25.58 -37.01 -48.17
C LYS A 234 -26.09 -36.45 -49.50
N ASN A 235 -27.28 -35.85 -49.51
CA ASN A 235 -27.87 -35.25 -50.71
C ASN A 235 -26.94 -34.20 -51.34
N HIS A 236 -26.27 -33.39 -50.51
CA HIS A 236 -25.33 -32.36 -50.97
C HIS A 236 -23.83 -32.79 -50.96
N ASN A 237 -23.52 -34.08 -50.76
CA ASN A 237 -22.14 -34.62 -50.72
C ASN A 237 -21.22 -33.91 -49.69
N LEU A 238 -21.79 -33.59 -48.53
CA LEU A 238 -21.17 -32.90 -47.40
C LEU A 238 -20.81 -33.82 -46.24
N GLU A 239 -21.20 -35.10 -46.25
CA GLU A 239 -21.06 -36.05 -45.13
C GLU A 239 -19.60 -36.33 -44.70
N LYS A 240 -18.63 -35.99 -45.56
CA LYS A 240 -17.18 -36.04 -45.26
C LYS A 240 -16.58 -34.69 -44.91
N LYS A 241 -17.26 -33.58 -45.23
CA LYS A 241 -16.77 -32.20 -45.08
C LYS A 241 -17.31 -31.52 -43.82
N ILE A 242 -18.60 -31.71 -43.54
CA ILE A 242 -19.26 -31.27 -42.31
C ILE A 242 -19.22 -32.44 -41.31
N LYS A 243 -18.91 -32.12 -40.05
CA LYS A 243 -18.96 -33.06 -38.93
C LYS A 243 -19.90 -32.50 -37.89
N TRP A 244 -20.97 -33.22 -37.61
CA TRP A 244 -21.90 -32.89 -36.54
C TRP A 244 -21.86 -33.98 -35.46
N ARG A 245 -21.95 -33.60 -34.19
CA ARG A 245 -21.87 -34.53 -33.05
C ARG A 245 -22.37 -33.87 -31.78
N ARG A 246 -22.95 -34.66 -30.86
CA ARG A 246 -23.06 -34.23 -29.47
C ARG A 246 -21.66 -34.10 -28.88
N LEU A 247 -21.30 -32.92 -28.38
CA LEU A 247 -20.01 -32.73 -27.71
C LEU A 247 -19.97 -33.43 -26.35
N LYS A 248 -18.77 -33.51 -25.78
CA LYS A 248 -18.52 -33.94 -24.40
C LYS A 248 -17.26 -33.25 -23.89
N HIS A 249 -17.40 -32.15 -23.16
CA HIS A 249 -16.26 -31.38 -22.68
C HIS A 249 -15.63 -32.02 -21.42
N LYS A 250 -14.29 -32.20 -21.42
CA LYS A 250 -13.57 -33.06 -20.43
C LYS A 250 -13.74 -32.66 -18.96
N LYS A 251 -14.04 -31.38 -18.68
CA LYS A 251 -14.27 -30.85 -17.31
C LYS A 251 -15.74 -30.60 -16.98
N ASN A 252 -16.60 -30.48 -18.00
CA ASN A 252 -18.02 -30.13 -17.87
C ASN A 252 -18.76 -30.98 -18.88
N VAL A 253 -19.56 -31.95 -18.43
CA VAL A 253 -20.29 -32.82 -19.37
C VAL A 253 -21.45 -32.02 -19.97
N LEU A 254 -21.18 -31.38 -21.11
CA LEU A 254 -22.14 -30.66 -21.96
C LEU A 254 -22.40 -31.51 -23.20
N TYR A 255 -23.66 -31.69 -23.57
CA TYR A 255 -24.14 -32.64 -24.59
C TYR A 255 -24.95 -31.98 -25.73
N PHE A 256 -24.77 -30.69 -25.94
CA PHE A 256 -25.36 -29.98 -27.07
C PHE A 256 -24.75 -30.46 -28.39
N LEU A 257 -25.44 -30.17 -29.49
CA LEU A 257 -25.00 -30.53 -30.82
C LEU A 257 -24.07 -29.45 -31.37
N GLN A 258 -22.86 -29.84 -31.80
CA GLN A 258 -21.96 -28.96 -32.55
C GLN A 258 -21.83 -29.46 -33.98
N ILE A 259 -22.07 -28.55 -34.92
CA ILE A 259 -21.75 -28.68 -36.35
C ILE A 259 -20.42 -27.99 -36.59
N SER A 260 -19.51 -28.63 -37.32
CA SER A 260 -18.25 -28.00 -37.74
C SER A 260 -17.91 -28.32 -39.18
N TYR A 261 -17.50 -27.30 -39.92
CA TYR A 261 -17.11 -27.39 -41.33
C TYR A 261 -15.66 -26.93 -41.49
N ALA A 262 -14.90 -27.72 -42.25
CA ALA A 262 -13.47 -27.52 -42.52
C ALA A 262 -12.53 -27.41 -41.30
N GLY A 263 -13.05 -27.54 -40.06
CA GLY A 263 -12.30 -27.32 -38.81
C GLY A 263 -12.19 -25.87 -38.37
N PHE A 264 -12.87 -24.94 -39.07
CA PHE A 264 -12.84 -23.50 -38.79
C PHE A 264 -14.22 -22.98 -38.39
N ALA A 265 -15.25 -23.26 -39.20
CA ALA A 265 -16.61 -22.93 -38.83
C ALA A 265 -17.12 -23.87 -37.73
N ILE A 266 -17.84 -23.28 -36.79
CA ILE A 266 -18.53 -23.94 -35.67
C ILE A 266 -19.92 -23.32 -35.56
N LEU A 267 -20.92 -24.17 -35.44
CA LEU A 267 -22.30 -23.80 -35.14
C LEU A 267 -22.81 -24.73 -34.04
N ASP A 268 -23.17 -24.16 -32.89
CA ASP A 268 -23.67 -24.87 -31.72
C ASP A 268 -25.20 -24.74 -31.64
N ILE A 269 -25.89 -25.88 -31.48
CA ILE A 269 -27.35 -25.98 -31.38
C ILE A 269 -27.73 -26.45 -29.98
N PHE A 270 -28.39 -25.59 -29.20
CA PHE A 270 -28.86 -25.91 -27.85
C PHE A 270 -30.37 -26.20 -27.83
N PRO A 271 -30.81 -27.34 -27.30
CA PRO A 271 -32.23 -27.63 -27.14
C PRO A 271 -32.85 -26.83 -25.99
N TYR A 272 -34.15 -26.57 -26.09
CA TYR A 272 -35.03 -26.10 -25.02
C TYR A 272 -36.16 -27.10 -24.78
N ASP A 273 -36.64 -27.16 -23.54
CA ASP A 273 -37.68 -28.08 -23.08
C ASP A 273 -38.90 -27.29 -22.61
N TYR A 274 -40.11 -27.79 -22.86
CA TYR A 274 -41.30 -27.26 -22.22
C TYR A 274 -41.38 -27.77 -20.78
N VAL A 275 -42.04 -27.02 -19.89
CA VAL A 275 -42.31 -27.39 -18.50
C VAL A 275 -43.82 -27.42 -18.30
N ALA A 276 -44.39 -28.55 -17.89
CA ALA A 276 -45.84 -28.71 -17.75
C ALA A 276 -46.36 -28.03 -16.47
N ASN A 277 -45.85 -28.42 -15.30
CA ASN A 277 -46.17 -27.80 -14.02
C ASN A 277 -44.89 -27.25 -13.36
N PRO A 278 -44.55 -25.96 -13.54
CA PRO A 278 -43.34 -25.39 -12.96
C PRO A 278 -43.41 -25.38 -11.42
N GLN A 279 -42.39 -25.96 -10.80
CA GLN A 279 -42.29 -26.10 -9.34
C GLN A 279 -41.78 -24.79 -8.70
N GLU A 280 -42.14 -24.50 -7.45
CA GLU A 280 -41.78 -23.22 -6.81
C GLU A 280 -40.27 -23.01 -6.70
N ASN A 281 -39.51 -24.08 -6.45
CA ASN A 281 -38.05 -24.11 -6.38
C ASN A 281 -37.37 -24.62 -7.67
N MET A 282 -37.97 -24.35 -8.84
CA MET A 282 -37.52 -24.89 -10.14
C MET A 282 -36.03 -24.66 -10.45
N GLU A 283 -35.46 -23.52 -10.04
CA GLU A 283 -34.03 -23.22 -10.26
C GLU A 283 -33.11 -24.21 -9.54
N GLU A 284 -33.37 -24.45 -8.26
CA GLU A 284 -32.59 -25.35 -7.42
C GLU A 284 -32.70 -26.80 -7.93
N LEU A 285 -33.93 -27.23 -8.25
CA LEU A 285 -34.21 -28.54 -8.82
C LEU A 285 -33.51 -28.72 -10.16
N TYR A 286 -33.62 -27.75 -11.07
CA TYR A 286 -32.96 -27.81 -12.38
C TYR A 286 -31.45 -27.97 -12.24
N PHE A 287 -30.79 -27.22 -11.35
CA PHE A 287 -29.35 -27.37 -11.14
C PHE A 287 -28.97 -28.69 -10.43
N ALA A 288 -29.82 -29.20 -9.53
CA ALA A 288 -29.63 -30.50 -8.89
C ALA A 288 -29.76 -31.64 -9.91
N GLU A 289 -30.83 -31.68 -10.70
CA GLU A 289 -31.06 -32.70 -11.74
C GLU A 289 -30.03 -32.60 -12.86
N LYS A 290 -29.64 -31.40 -13.30
CA LYS A 290 -28.53 -31.20 -14.25
C LYS A 290 -27.19 -31.74 -13.72
N SER A 291 -27.00 -31.75 -12.40
CA SER A 291 -25.82 -32.33 -11.77
C SER A 291 -25.91 -33.86 -11.67
N LYS A 292 -27.09 -34.40 -11.33
CA LYS A 292 -27.38 -35.85 -11.39
C LYS A 292 -27.23 -36.40 -12.80
N PHE A 293 -27.82 -35.77 -13.81
CA PHE A 293 -27.70 -36.11 -15.23
C PHE A 293 -26.23 -36.26 -15.65
N LYS A 294 -25.39 -35.26 -15.34
CA LYS A 294 -23.94 -35.32 -15.61
C LYS A 294 -23.24 -36.48 -14.89
N SER A 295 -23.64 -36.80 -13.66
CA SER A 295 -23.16 -37.95 -12.91
C SER A 295 -23.57 -39.27 -13.58
N ASN A 296 -24.85 -39.41 -13.94
CA ASN A 296 -25.43 -40.59 -14.59
C ASN A 296 -24.67 -40.94 -15.88
N ILE A 297 -24.48 -39.99 -16.81
CA ILE A 297 -23.71 -40.27 -18.04
C ILE A 297 -22.22 -40.50 -17.77
N LYS A 298 -21.65 -39.92 -16.70
CA LYS A 298 -20.26 -40.21 -16.29
C LYS A 298 -20.12 -41.65 -15.79
N ASN A 299 -21.15 -42.17 -15.13
CA ASN A 299 -21.22 -43.51 -14.56
C ASN A 299 -21.70 -44.58 -15.58
N GLY A 300 -21.88 -44.20 -16.85
CA GLY A 300 -22.18 -45.13 -17.95
C GLY A 300 -23.65 -45.31 -18.30
N LYS A 301 -24.57 -44.59 -17.64
CA LYS A 301 -25.99 -44.57 -18.04
C LYS A 301 -26.13 -43.96 -19.44
N SER A 302 -27.06 -44.45 -20.26
CA SER A 302 -27.27 -43.89 -21.60
C SER A 302 -27.86 -42.49 -21.53
N TYR A 303 -27.74 -41.76 -22.63
CA TYR A 303 -28.27 -40.39 -22.73
C TYR A 303 -29.80 -40.36 -22.65
N SER A 304 -30.51 -41.31 -23.27
CA SER A 304 -31.97 -41.39 -23.23
C SER A 304 -32.49 -41.69 -21.84
N GLU A 305 -32.01 -42.76 -21.18
CA GLU A 305 -32.49 -43.16 -19.85
C GLU A 305 -32.23 -42.09 -18.77
N ALA A 306 -31.21 -41.25 -18.95
CA ALA A 306 -30.92 -40.14 -18.04
C ALA A 306 -31.74 -38.88 -18.38
N LEU A 307 -32.13 -38.71 -19.64
CA LEU A 307 -33.03 -37.63 -20.08
C LEU A 307 -34.47 -37.94 -19.66
N GLU A 308 -34.89 -39.21 -19.68
CA GLU A 308 -36.17 -39.69 -19.16
C GLU A 308 -36.32 -39.36 -17.65
N GLU A 309 -35.33 -39.72 -16.82
CA GLU A 309 -35.33 -39.34 -15.38
C GLU A 309 -35.38 -37.82 -15.16
N LEU A 310 -34.68 -37.04 -15.99
CA LEU A 310 -34.72 -35.58 -15.93
C LEU A 310 -36.13 -35.07 -16.23
N TYR A 311 -36.77 -35.63 -17.27
CA TYR A 311 -38.11 -35.25 -17.69
C TYR A 311 -39.14 -35.54 -16.60
N GLU A 312 -39.07 -36.71 -15.97
CA GLU A 312 -39.93 -37.08 -14.84
C GLU A 312 -39.70 -36.16 -13.62
N ASN A 313 -38.44 -35.90 -13.24
CA ASN A 313 -38.14 -35.12 -12.03
C ASN A 313 -38.42 -33.61 -12.17
N LEU A 314 -38.33 -33.07 -13.39
CA LEU A 314 -38.54 -31.65 -13.69
C LEU A 314 -39.89 -31.36 -14.37
N ASP A 315 -40.74 -32.38 -14.56
CA ASP A 315 -42.02 -32.30 -15.27
C ASP A 315 -41.90 -31.61 -16.65
N LEU A 316 -40.93 -32.09 -17.43
CA LEU A 316 -40.65 -31.57 -18.78
C LEU A 316 -41.53 -32.24 -19.83
N SER A 317 -41.80 -31.52 -20.91
CA SER A 317 -42.61 -32.00 -22.02
C SER A 317 -41.96 -31.74 -23.38
N LEU A 318 -42.24 -32.63 -24.33
CA LEU A 318 -42.01 -32.40 -25.76
C LEU A 318 -43.18 -31.62 -26.40
N GLU A 319 -44.37 -31.72 -25.80
CA GLU A 319 -45.58 -31.02 -26.24
C GLU A 319 -45.62 -29.61 -25.68
N LYS A 320 -46.23 -28.69 -26.44
CA LYS A 320 -46.26 -27.27 -26.11
C LYS A 320 -46.97 -26.99 -24.78
N GLN A 321 -46.24 -26.39 -23.84
CA GLN A 321 -46.75 -25.88 -22.55
C GLN A 321 -46.63 -24.36 -22.47
N ASP A 322 -47.13 -23.78 -21.38
CA ASP A 322 -47.04 -22.33 -21.11
C ASP A 322 -45.62 -21.86 -20.73
N TYR A 323 -44.75 -22.77 -20.30
CA TYR A 323 -43.38 -22.45 -19.86
C TYR A 323 -42.33 -23.27 -20.59
N VAL A 324 -41.14 -22.68 -20.72
CA VAL A 324 -39.94 -23.31 -21.30
C VAL A 324 -38.70 -23.01 -20.46
N VAL A 325 -37.75 -23.93 -20.53
CA VAL A 325 -36.43 -23.87 -19.88
C VAL A 325 -35.34 -24.33 -20.85
N SER A 326 -34.12 -23.81 -20.72
CA SER A 326 -32.99 -24.29 -21.54
C SER A 326 -32.60 -25.72 -21.18
N GLY A 327 -32.30 -26.55 -22.16
CA GLY A 327 -31.88 -27.94 -21.94
C GLY A 327 -30.64 -28.09 -21.06
N VAL A 328 -30.54 -29.23 -20.36
CA VAL A 328 -29.40 -29.57 -19.49
C VAL A 328 -28.06 -29.60 -20.21
N GLU A 329 -28.09 -29.70 -21.54
CA GLU A 329 -26.97 -29.59 -22.46
C GLU A 329 -26.23 -28.24 -22.36
N ARG A 330 -26.94 -27.15 -22.07
CA ARG A 330 -26.40 -25.78 -22.09
C ARG A 330 -25.37 -25.56 -20.97
N SER A 331 -24.38 -24.72 -21.24
CA SER A 331 -23.29 -24.37 -20.31
C SER A 331 -23.77 -23.83 -18.95
N VAL A 332 -22.97 -24.04 -17.91
CA VAL A 332 -23.25 -23.59 -16.51
C VAL A 332 -22.98 -22.08 -16.32
N ARG A 333 -22.51 -21.37 -17.35
CA ARG A 333 -22.25 -19.91 -17.29
C ARG A 333 -23.52 -19.05 -17.47
N GLY A 334 -24.65 -19.63 -17.85
CA GLY A 334 -25.93 -18.92 -17.95
C GLY A 334 -26.68 -18.89 -16.61
N ARG A 335 -27.44 -17.81 -16.36
CA ARG A 335 -28.46 -17.79 -15.31
C ARG A 335 -29.55 -18.81 -15.65
N PHE A 336 -30.16 -19.43 -14.64
CA PHE A 336 -31.43 -20.11 -14.86
C PHE A 336 -32.50 -19.06 -15.18
N TYR A 337 -33.39 -19.38 -16.12
CA TYR A 337 -34.63 -18.65 -16.30
C TYR A 337 -35.70 -19.60 -16.83
N LEU A 338 -36.84 -19.59 -16.14
CA LEU A 338 -38.10 -20.06 -16.68
C LEU A 338 -38.70 -18.92 -17.50
N GLN A 339 -39.17 -19.22 -18.71
CA GLN A 339 -39.74 -18.25 -19.63
C GLN A 339 -41.14 -18.70 -20.05
N ASN A 340 -42.11 -17.77 -20.10
CA ASN A 340 -43.40 -18.08 -20.71
C ASN A 340 -43.22 -18.19 -22.24
N THR A 341 -43.79 -19.26 -22.81
CA THR A 341 -43.80 -19.60 -24.24
C THR A 341 -44.32 -18.44 -25.11
N ASP A 342 -45.21 -17.59 -24.58
CA ASP A 342 -45.77 -16.42 -25.27
C ASP A 342 -44.74 -15.32 -25.61
N LYS A 343 -43.56 -15.31 -24.97
CA LYS A 343 -42.45 -14.38 -25.28
C LYS A 343 -41.41 -14.95 -26.24
N MET A 344 -41.46 -16.26 -26.49
CA MET A 344 -40.57 -16.93 -27.44
C MET A 344 -41.26 -17.15 -28.78
N PHE A 345 -42.57 -17.46 -28.77
CA PHE A 345 -43.32 -17.88 -29.96
C PHE A 345 -44.54 -16.98 -30.31
N PRO A 346 -44.87 -16.81 -31.60
CA PRO A 346 -44.12 -17.29 -32.78
C PRO A 346 -42.77 -16.55 -32.92
N PRO A 347 -41.77 -17.16 -33.57
CA PRO A 347 -40.47 -16.52 -33.78
C PRO A 347 -40.61 -15.18 -34.50
N SER A 348 -39.73 -14.23 -34.18
CA SER A 348 -39.57 -13.00 -34.97
C SER A 348 -38.58 -13.24 -36.11
N LYS A 349 -38.40 -12.26 -36.99
CA LYS A 349 -37.24 -12.21 -37.89
C LYS A 349 -36.23 -11.18 -37.38
N VAL A 350 -34.95 -11.50 -37.52
CA VAL A 350 -33.80 -10.66 -37.16
C VAL A 350 -32.80 -10.61 -38.31
N THR A 351 -32.31 -9.42 -38.61
CA THR A 351 -31.29 -9.22 -39.63
C THR A 351 -29.92 -9.62 -39.11
N PHE A 352 -29.22 -10.49 -39.84
CA PHE A 352 -27.83 -10.84 -39.60
C PHE A 352 -27.10 -10.85 -40.95
N ARG A 353 -26.10 -9.99 -41.09
CA ARG A 353 -25.33 -9.74 -42.33
C ARG A 353 -26.20 -9.44 -43.57
N GLY A 354 -27.35 -8.79 -43.37
CA GLY A 354 -28.28 -8.43 -44.45
C GLY A 354 -29.19 -9.59 -44.91
N LYS A 355 -29.16 -10.74 -44.23
CA LYS A 355 -30.12 -11.85 -44.41
C LYS A 355 -31.03 -11.95 -43.17
N GLU A 356 -32.24 -12.50 -43.34
CA GLU A 356 -33.26 -12.58 -42.29
C GLU A 356 -33.35 -13.99 -41.67
N TYR A 357 -33.08 -14.09 -40.37
CA TYR A 357 -33.15 -15.36 -39.62
C TYR A 357 -34.24 -15.32 -38.56
N CYS A 358 -34.65 -16.49 -38.08
CA CYS A 358 -35.54 -16.55 -36.92
C CYS A 358 -34.84 -16.03 -35.65
N GLY A 359 -35.49 -15.09 -34.98
CA GLY A 359 -35.22 -14.69 -33.60
C GLY A 359 -36.40 -15.07 -32.70
N LEU A 360 -36.32 -14.73 -31.43
CA LEU A 360 -37.42 -14.89 -30.49
C LEU A 360 -38.44 -13.77 -30.65
N LYS A 361 -39.70 -14.01 -30.31
CA LYS A 361 -40.75 -12.98 -30.37
C LYS A 361 -40.36 -11.70 -29.60
N ASP A 362 -39.73 -11.87 -28.43
CA ASP A 362 -39.22 -10.78 -27.59
C ASP A 362 -37.70 -10.95 -27.36
N ASN A 363 -36.93 -10.59 -28.38
CA ASN A 363 -35.46 -10.64 -28.36
C ASN A 363 -34.86 -9.76 -27.25
N ASP A 364 -35.47 -8.61 -26.96
CA ASP A 364 -34.96 -7.65 -25.97
C ASP A 364 -35.09 -8.24 -24.56
N LEU A 365 -36.25 -8.78 -24.19
CA LEU A 365 -36.45 -9.48 -22.92
C LEU A 365 -35.47 -10.65 -22.75
N HIS A 366 -35.25 -11.45 -23.79
CA HIS A 366 -34.34 -12.59 -23.74
C HIS A 366 -32.88 -12.16 -23.55
N LEU A 367 -32.40 -11.21 -24.34
CA LEU A 367 -31.04 -10.66 -24.21
C LEU A 367 -30.86 -9.94 -22.86
N THR A 368 -31.88 -9.25 -22.36
CA THR A 368 -31.85 -8.62 -21.03
C THR A 368 -31.76 -9.64 -19.91
N LYS A 369 -32.50 -10.76 -19.99
CA LYS A 369 -32.38 -11.86 -19.02
C LYS A 369 -30.99 -12.50 -19.04
N GLN A 370 -30.42 -12.69 -20.23
CA GLN A 370 -29.13 -13.35 -20.39
C GLN A 370 -27.94 -12.47 -20.00
N TYR A 371 -27.91 -11.23 -20.47
CA TYR A 371 -26.74 -10.34 -20.38
C TYR A 371 -26.93 -9.10 -19.48
N GLY A 372 -28.16 -8.73 -19.12
CA GLY A 372 -28.44 -7.47 -18.41
C GLY A 372 -28.63 -6.31 -19.39
N ASP A 373 -27.90 -5.20 -19.22
CA ASP A 373 -27.84 -4.18 -20.26
C ASP A 373 -26.95 -4.67 -21.41
N TRP A 374 -27.58 -5.36 -22.37
CA TRP A 374 -26.90 -5.96 -23.51
C TRP A 374 -26.48 -4.93 -24.57
N ARG A 375 -27.00 -3.70 -24.50
CA ARG A 375 -26.63 -2.62 -25.42
C ARG A 375 -25.28 -2.01 -25.03
N GLU A 376 -24.95 -1.97 -23.74
CA GLU A 376 -23.60 -1.65 -23.29
C GLU A 376 -22.55 -2.67 -23.78
N LEU A 377 -21.34 -2.18 -24.06
CA LEU A 377 -20.20 -3.06 -24.32
C LEU A 377 -19.72 -3.70 -23.01
N PRO A 378 -19.40 -5.01 -23.01
CA PRO A 378 -18.97 -5.69 -21.79
C PRO A 378 -17.63 -5.13 -21.28
N LYS A 379 -17.55 -4.89 -19.96
CA LYS A 379 -16.35 -4.36 -19.28
C LYS A 379 -15.10 -5.25 -19.44
N VAL A 380 -15.31 -6.54 -19.70
CA VAL A 380 -14.25 -7.52 -20.01
C VAL A 380 -14.68 -8.32 -21.23
N LEU A 381 -13.82 -8.37 -22.25
CA LEU A 381 -13.99 -9.21 -23.42
C LEU A 381 -13.38 -10.59 -23.16
N ASP A 382 -14.22 -11.60 -22.89
CA ASP A 382 -13.78 -13.01 -22.95
C ASP A 382 -13.53 -13.33 -24.44
N ARG A 383 -12.30 -13.71 -24.79
CA ARG A 383 -11.89 -13.88 -26.20
C ARG A 383 -11.86 -15.33 -26.59
N HIS A 384 -12.46 -15.67 -27.72
CA HIS A 384 -12.34 -17.00 -28.30
C HIS A 384 -10.89 -17.19 -28.80
N ASN A 385 -10.11 -17.95 -28.03
CA ASN A 385 -8.66 -18.09 -28.22
C ASN A 385 -8.27 -18.96 -29.44
N ARG A 386 -9.23 -19.51 -30.19
CA ARG A 386 -8.97 -20.39 -31.35
C ARG A 386 -8.27 -19.65 -32.49
N ILE A 387 -8.79 -18.48 -32.87
CA ILE A 387 -8.31 -17.72 -34.05
C ILE A 387 -6.85 -17.27 -33.90
N TYR A 388 -6.39 -16.96 -32.68
CA TYR A 388 -5.12 -16.27 -32.49
C TYR A 388 -3.92 -17.05 -33.07
N LYS A 389 -3.92 -18.38 -32.94
CA LYS A 389 -2.86 -19.27 -33.45
C LYS A 389 -2.86 -19.45 -34.97
N LEU A 390 -3.92 -19.02 -35.65
CA LEU A 390 -4.13 -19.21 -37.09
C LEU A 390 -3.68 -17.99 -37.90
N ARG A 391 -3.41 -16.86 -37.24
CA ARG A 391 -3.09 -15.55 -37.87
C ARG A 391 -1.73 -15.49 -38.58
N GLU A 392 -0.84 -16.45 -38.31
CA GLU A 392 0.54 -16.48 -38.84
C GLU A 392 0.66 -17.35 -40.11
N ARG A 393 -0.47 -17.77 -40.71
CA ARG A 393 -0.55 -18.74 -41.80
C ARG A 393 -1.39 -18.22 -42.97
N PRO A 394 -0.80 -17.52 -43.95
CA PRO A 394 -1.54 -16.93 -45.06
C PRO A 394 -2.30 -17.96 -45.90
N GLU A 395 -1.80 -19.21 -45.99
CA GLU A 395 -2.41 -20.32 -46.71
C GLU A 395 -3.82 -20.70 -46.19
N ILE A 396 -4.15 -20.31 -44.95
CA ILE A 396 -5.48 -20.52 -44.38
C ILE A 396 -6.54 -19.62 -45.06
N ASN A 397 -6.17 -18.43 -45.53
CA ASN A 397 -7.15 -17.53 -46.15
C ASN A 397 -7.65 -18.06 -47.50
N GLU A 398 -6.75 -18.55 -48.35
CA GLU A 398 -7.10 -19.17 -49.64
C GLU A 398 -7.98 -20.41 -49.43
N PHE A 399 -7.60 -21.26 -48.46
CA PHE A 399 -8.40 -22.41 -48.07
C PHE A 399 -9.80 -22.03 -47.57
N LEU A 400 -9.94 -21.00 -46.75
CA LEU A 400 -11.24 -20.53 -46.25
C LEU A 400 -12.11 -20.02 -47.39
N VAL A 401 -11.58 -19.20 -48.30
CA VAL A 401 -12.32 -18.69 -49.47
C VAL A 401 -12.79 -19.85 -50.37
N GLU A 402 -11.95 -20.85 -50.61
CA GLU A 402 -12.34 -22.07 -51.33
C GLU A 402 -13.53 -22.78 -50.65
N LYS A 403 -13.52 -22.88 -49.31
CA LYS A 403 -14.59 -23.56 -48.56
C LYS A 403 -15.88 -22.74 -48.47
N VAL A 404 -15.78 -21.42 -48.42
CA VAL A 404 -16.94 -20.51 -48.56
C VAL A 404 -17.61 -20.74 -49.90
N ASN A 405 -16.88 -20.63 -51.01
CA ASN A 405 -17.43 -20.77 -52.36
C ASN A 405 -18.13 -22.13 -52.57
N ILE A 406 -17.53 -23.23 -52.08
CA ILE A 406 -18.13 -24.58 -52.17
C ILE A 406 -19.47 -24.67 -51.45
N LEU A 407 -19.61 -24.04 -50.28
CA LEU A 407 -20.84 -24.12 -49.49
C LEU A 407 -21.89 -23.11 -50.00
N HIS A 408 -21.44 -21.96 -50.48
CA HIS A 408 -22.26 -20.96 -51.17
C HIS A 408 -22.96 -21.53 -52.42
N GLU A 409 -22.22 -22.21 -53.30
CA GLU A 409 -22.79 -22.88 -54.48
C GLU A 409 -23.83 -23.96 -54.12
N ILE A 410 -23.70 -24.60 -52.95
CA ILE A 410 -24.68 -25.58 -52.45
C ILE A 410 -25.91 -24.87 -51.88
N ASN A 411 -25.73 -23.76 -51.16
CA ASN A 411 -26.82 -22.99 -50.56
C ASN A 411 -27.72 -22.33 -51.63
N GLU A 412 -27.14 -21.74 -52.67
CA GLU A 412 -27.89 -21.17 -53.80
C GLU A 412 -28.71 -22.22 -54.56
N LYS A 413 -28.29 -23.50 -54.51
CA LYS A 413 -28.91 -24.63 -55.22
C LYS A 413 -29.56 -25.64 -54.29
N PHE A 414 -29.87 -25.26 -53.05
CA PHE A 414 -30.29 -26.22 -52.03
C PHE A 414 -31.59 -26.97 -52.40
N ASN A 415 -32.46 -26.33 -53.20
CA ASN A 415 -33.73 -26.87 -53.66
C ASN A 415 -33.72 -27.34 -55.14
N GLU A 416 -32.55 -27.38 -55.80
CA GLU A 416 -32.37 -27.94 -57.16
C GLU A 416 -32.10 -29.47 -57.12
#